data_AF-I0APB2-F1
#
_entry.id   AF-I0APB2-F1
#
_cell.length_a   1.000
_cell.length_b   1.000
_cell.length_c   1.000
_cell.angle_alpha   90.00
_cell.angle_beta   90.00
_cell.angle_gamma   90.00
#
_symmetry.space_group_name_H-M   'P 1'
#
loop_
_entity.id
_entity.type
_entity.pdbx_description
1 polymer ?
#
loop_
_entity_poly.entity_id
_entity_poly.type
_entity_poly.pdbx_seq_one_letter_code
_entity_poly.pdbx_strand_id
1 'polypeptide(L)'
;MKSNLTKKFSYIYLVLVPFIAAGLGFWIGHVSYKWYLPIWLMNVFIMFLASWSLGLNTIQLIKDQTAAKAAFFLIIPWILISMFAGLGPPPQTPTEWTDTAKEQQVLYFMLVVAGVFLALGFAGLRERIKKEGENFYSILGLAAILLSMPLFILNMLFWGFYLTELFRVQASESQHALPVWFLPIKQLFGSISAIEVALTYFATIAISIALQKTFWLSKVTGYFFAFFSSLALIIILLSLFFPETLKTPGFVVSIPAFPFLIPYFIGVNLLRKLGDQKTG
;
A
#
# COMPACT_ATOMS: atom_id res chain seq x y z
N MET A 1 30.81 -7.23 13.84
CA MET A 1 30.16 -8.42 13.26
C MET A 1 28.66 -8.55 13.58
N LYS A 2 28.21 -8.49 14.85
CA LYS A 2 26.78 -8.64 15.22
C LYS A 2 25.81 -7.66 14.53
N SER A 3 26.20 -6.39 14.38
CA SER A 3 25.39 -5.34 13.73
C SER A 3 25.01 -5.65 12.27
N ASN A 4 25.93 -6.27 11.51
CA ASN A 4 25.70 -6.56 10.09
C ASN A 4 24.69 -7.71 9.89
N LEU A 5 24.71 -8.69 10.80
CA LEU A 5 23.76 -9.81 10.77
C LEU A 5 22.33 -9.35 11.10
N THR A 6 22.16 -8.51 12.13
CA THR A 6 20.86 -7.94 12.50
C THR A 6 20.25 -7.12 11.36
N LYS A 7 21.04 -6.28 10.67
CA LYS A 7 20.58 -5.54 9.49
C LYS A 7 20.13 -6.47 8.36
N LYS A 8 20.92 -7.51 8.07
CA LYS A 8 20.58 -8.50 7.03
C LYS A 8 19.26 -9.21 7.34
N PHE A 9 19.05 -9.66 8.58
CA PHE A 9 17.79 -10.28 8.99
C PHE A 9 16.62 -9.30 8.94
N SER A 10 16.82 -8.05 9.39
CA SER A 10 15.79 -7.01 9.33
C SER A 10 15.35 -6.74 7.89
N TYR A 11 16.31 -6.64 6.97
CA TYR A 11 16.03 -6.47 5.54
C TYR A 11 15.26 -7.67 4.96
N ILE A 12 15.72 -8.89 5.20
CA ILE A 12 15.06 -10.11 4.70
C ILE A 12 13.63 -10.19 5.24
N TYR A 13 13.45 -9.99 6.55
CA TYR A 13 12.13 -10.02 7.18
C TYR A 13 11.20 -8.98 6.55
N LEU A 14 11.62 -7.72 6.44
CA LEU A 14 10.81 -6.67 5.82
C LEU A 14 10.47 -6.98 4.35
N VAL A 15 11.41 -7.54 3.58
CA VAL A 15 11.11 -7.97 2.20
C VAL A 15 10.04 -9.06 2.15
N LEU A 16 10.04 -9.98 3.12
CA LEU A 16 9.09 -11.11 3.15
C LEU A 16 7.69 -10.73 3.65
N VAL A 17 7.55 -9.69 4.49
CA VAL A 17 6.26 -9.35 5.12
C VAL A 17 5.08 -9.26 4.12
N PRO A 18 5.17 -8.52 3.00
CA PRO A 18 4.04 -8.42 2.08
C PRO A 18 3.60 -9.77 1.49
N PHE A 19 4.56 -10.64 1.17
CA PHE A 19 4.29 -11.96 0.60
C PHE A 19 3.68 -12.91 1.63
N ILE A 20 4.18 -12.88 2.87
CA ILE A 20 3.62 -13.67 3.96
C ILE A 20 2.19 -13.18 4.26
N ALA A 21 1.99 -11.87 4.42
CA ALA A 21 0.68 -11.31 4.73
C ALA A 21 -0.35 -11.61 3.64
N ALA A 22 0.01 -11.42 2.37
CA ALA A 22 -0.86 -11.77 1.24
C ALA A 22 -1.13 -13.27 1.18
N GLY A 23 -0.10 -14.11 1.32
CA GLY A 23 -0.24 -15.56 1.31
C GLY A 23 -1.18 -16.07 2.40
N LEU A 24 -1.02 -15.59 3.63
CA LEU A 24 -1.91 -15.94 4.75
C LEU A 24 -3.34 -15.45 4.50
N GLY A 25 -3.52 -14.21 4.06
CA GLY A 25 -4.84 -13.62 3.82
C GLY A 25 -5.63 -14.34 2.72
N PHE A 26 -4.97 -14.77 1.65
CA PHE A 26 -5.64 -15.49 0.56
C PHE A 26 -5.79 -17.00 0.82
N TRP A 27 -4.90 -17.62 1.60
CA TRP A 27 -4.90 -19.08 1.79
C TRP A 27 -5.67 -19.54 3.04
N ILE A 28 -5.52 -18.83 4.17
CA ILE A 28 -6.15 -19.23 5.44
C ILE A 28 -7.59 -18.74 5.51
N GLY A 29 -7.87 -17.58 4.92
CA GLY A 29 -9.19 -16.94 4.99
C GLY A 29 -9.44 -16.21 6.31
N HIS A 30 -10.71 -16.08 6.68
CA HIS A 30 -11.11 -15.35 7.88
C HIS A 30 -10.72 -16.10 9.16
N VAL A 31 -10.07 -15.39 10.07
CA VAL A 31 -9.71 -15.84 11.41
C VAL A 31 -10.37 -14.88 12.40
N SER A 32 -10.75 -15.36 13.59
CA SER A 32 -11.29 -14.46 14.62
C SER A 32 -10.28 -13.39 15.05
N TYR A 33 -10.76 -12.16 15.27
CA TYR A 33 -9.97 -11.03 15.80
C TYR A 33 -9.23 -11.35 17.10
N LYS A 34 -9.74 -12.29 17.89
CA LYS A 34 -9.08 -12.75 19.13
C LYS A 34 -7.69 -13.35 18.86
N TRP A 35 -7.47 -13.87 17.66
CA TRP A 35 -6.21 -14.49 17.25
C TRP A 35 -5.39 -13.59 16.33
N TYR A 36 -5.99 -13.03 15.27
CA TYR A 36 -5.19 -12.26 14.33
C TYR A 36 -4.73 -10.92 14.90
N LEU A 37 -5.49 -10.28 15.80
CA LEU A 37 -5.13 -8.96 16.31
C LEU A 37 -3.87 -9.00 17.19
N PRO A 38 -3.70 -9.93 18.15
CA PRO A 38 -2.44 -10.09 18.87
C PRO A 38 -1.25 -10.42 17.95
N ILE A 39 -1.45 -11.29 16.96
CA ILE A 39 -0.40 -11.68 16.00
C ILE A 39 0.00 -10.47 15.14
N TRP A 40 -0.97 -9.69 14.69
CA TRP A 40 -0.73 -8.45 13.94
C TRP A 40 0.02 -7.43 14.80
N LEU A 41 -0.39 -7.18 16.05
CA LEU A 41 0.32 -6.26 16.95
C LEU A 41 1.78 -6.70 17.19
N MET A 42 2.01 -8.00 17.34
CA MET A 42 3.37 -8.54 17.41
C MET A 42 4.14 -8.28 16.10
N ASN A 43 3.52 -8.50 14.94
CA ASN A 43 4.12 -8.21 13.64
C ASN A 43 4.46 -6.71 13.48
N VAL A 44 3.56 -5.81 13.88
CA VAL A 44 3.78 -4.35 13.90
C VAL A 44 5.02 -4.00 14.70
N PHE A 45 5.16 -4.57 15.91
CA PHE A 45 6.32 -4.34 16.77
C PHE A 45 7.62 -4.83 16.11
N ILE A 46 7.61 -6.02 15.52
CA ILE A 46 8.78 -6.58 14.83
C ILE A 46 9.14 -5.74 13.58
N MET A 47 8.16 -5.30 12.77
CA MET A 47 8.40 -4.40 11.63
C MET A 47 9.00 -3.06 12.06
N PHE A 48 8.56 -2.51 13.19
CA PHE A 48 9.14 -1.31 13.75
C PHE A 48 10.61 -1.52 14.16
N LEU A 49 10.90 -2.57 14.92
CA LEU A 49 12.27 -2.92 15.34
C LEU A 49 13.19 -3.23 14.16
N ALA A 50 12.67 -3.93 13.14
CA ALA A 50 13.40 -4.21 11.92
C ALA A 50 13.72 -2.92 11.16
N SER A 51 12.75 -2.01 11.03
CA SER A 51 12.97 -0.69 10.40
C SER A 51 13.99 0.14 11.17
N TRP A 52 13.90 0.15 12.51
CA TRP A 52 14.84 0.78 13.42
C TRP A 52 16.27 0.28 13.22
N SER A 53 16.43 -1.04 13.21
CA SER A 53 17.72 -1.71 13.05
C SER A 53 18.30 -1.56 11.64
N LEU A 54 17.44 -1.52 10.61
CA LEU A 54 17.85 -1.42 9.22
C LEU A 54 18.44 -0.04 8.89
N GLY A 55 17.86 1.03 9.43
CA GLY A 55 18.40 2.38 9.23
C GLY A 55 17.56 3.54 9.75
N LEU A 56 16.35 3.29 10.27
CA LEU A 56 15.50 4.37 10.79
C LEU A 56 16.14 5.09 12.01
N ASN A 57 16.99 4.40 12.78
CA ASN A 57 17.72 5.00 13.89
C ASN A 57 18.68 6.14 13.47
N THR A 58 18.96 6.31 12.17
CA THR A 58 19.78 7.42 11.65
C THR A 58 19.13 8.79 11.85
N ILE A 59 17.81 8.85 12.07
CA ILE A 59 17.07 10.07 12.42
C ILE A 59 17.69 10.78 13.63
N GLN A 60 18.24 10.03 14.59
CA GLN A 60 18.85 10.60 15.79
C GLN A 60 20.21 11.26 15.54
N LEU A 61 20.85 11.00 14.39
CA LEU A 61 22.24 11.34 14.13
C LEU A 61 22.42 12.33 12.98
N ILE A 62 21.52 12.32 11.99
CA ILE A 62 21.63 13.14 10.79
C ILE A 62 20.76 14.38 10.92
N LYS A 63 21.32 15.55 10.57
CA LYS A 63 20.60 16.84 10.57
C LYS A 63 19.42 16.86 9.60
N ASP A 64 19.58 16.25 8.42
CA ASP A 64 18.48 16.05 7.47
C ASP A 64 17.84 14.66 7.65
N GLN A 65 16.71 14.64 8.35
CA GLN A 65 15.93 13.42 8.63
C GLN A 65 14.92 13.07 7.53
N THR A 66 14.84 13.88 6.46
CA THR A 66 13.75 13.81 5.46
C THR A 66 13.70 12.44 4.78
N ALA A 67 14.86 11.90 4.37
CA ALA A 67 14.92 10.61 3.69
C ALA A 67 14.46 9.44 4.57
N ALA A 68 14.88 9.42 5.85
CA ALA A 68 14.50 8.36 6.79
C ALA A 68 13.02 8.41 7.13
N LYS A 69 12.46 9.61 7.35
CA LYS A 69 11.02 9.80 7.58
C LYS A 69 10.20 9.39 6.37
N ALA A 70 10.58 9.84 5.17
CA ALA A 70 9.92 9.49 3.92
C ALA A 70 9.92 7.96 3.70
N ALA A 71 11.08 7.32 3.88
CA ALA A 71 11.21 5.88 3.74
C ALA A 71 10.31 5.11 4.73
N PHE A 72 10.22 5.58 5.98
CA PHE A 72 9.35 4.96 6.98
C PHE A 72 7.87 5.20 6.71
N PHE A 73 7.48 6.38 6.24
CA PHE A 73 6.12 6.65 5.79
C PHE A 73 5.69 5.74 4.63
N LEU A 74 6.61 5.32 3.75
CA LEU A 74 6.31 4.31 2.72
C LEU A 74 6.20 2.88 3.28
N ILE A 75 6.76 2.60 4.46
CA ILE A 75 6.69 1.30 5.13
C ILE A 75 5.39 1.13 5.94
N ILE A 76 4.95 2.20 6.61
CA ILE A 76 3.74 2.21 7.46
C ILE A 76 2.49 1.62 6.79
N PRO A 77 2.18 1.90 5.50
CA PRO A 77 1.06 1.27 4.82
C PRO A 77 1.00 -0.25 5.01
N TRP A 78 2.13 -0.96 4.86
CA TRP A 78 2.17 -2.42 5.04
C TRP A 78 2.21 -2.86 6.50
N ILE A 79 2.66 -2.00 7.42
CA ILE A 79 2.45 -2.25 8.86
C ILE A 79 0.95 -2.37 9.14
N LEU A 80 0.15 -1.44 8.62
CA LEU A 80 -1.30 -1.42 8.80
C LEU A 80 -1.99 -2.55 8.03
N ILE A 81 -1.65 -2.70 6.75
CA ILE A 81 -2.27 -3.68 5.83
C ILE A 81 -1.92 -5.12 6.21
N SER A 82 -0.80 -5.40 6.89
CA SER A 82 -0.45 -6.78 7.28
C SER A 82 -1.50 -7.48 8.15
N MET A 83 -2.42 -6.72 8.76
CA MET A 83 -3.61 -7.24 9.44
C MET A 83 -4.49 -8.13 8.53
N PHE A 84 -4.42 -7.94 7.21
CA PHE A 84 -5.20 -8.67 6.20
C PHE A 84 -4.94 -10.17 6.24
N ALA A 85 -3.77 -10.58 6.76
CA ALA A 85 -3.41 -11.98 6.96
C ALA A 85 -4.47 -12.78 7.74
N GLY A 86 -5.26 -12.13 8.60
CA GLY A 86 -6.34 -12.77 9.36
C GLY A 86 -7.76 -12.40 8.95
N LEU A 87 -7.95 -11.37 8.12
CA LEU A 87 -9.30 -10.92 7.72
C LEU A 87 -9.83 -11.67 6.50
N GLY A 88 -8.94 -12.23 5.68
CA GLY A 88 -9.34 -12.96 4.48
C GLY A 88 -9.75 -12.04 3.32
N PRO A 89 -10.24 -12.62 2.22
CA PRO A 89 -10.81 -11.83 1.12
C PRO A 89 -12.09 -11.09 1.58
N PRO A 90 -12.48 -10.01 0.88
CA PRO A 90 -13.73 -9.32 1.18
C PRO A 90 -14.95 -10.27 1.13
N PRO A 91 -15.93 -10.09 2.01
CA PRO A 91 -17.18 -10.85 2.01
C PRO A 91 -17.87 -10.81 0.64
N GLN A 92 -18.52 -11.90 0.24
CA GLN A 92 -19.15 -12.00 -1.08
C GLN A 92 -20.66 -11.76 -1.03
N THR A 93 -21.26 -11.89 0.16
CA THR A 93 -22.71 -11.70 0.35
C THR A 93 -23.01 -10.54 1.30
N PRO A 94 -24.17 -9.87 1.16
CA PRO A 94 -24.61 -8.85 2.12
C PRO A 94 -24.61 -9.35 3.57
N THR A 95 -25.04 -10.59 3.79
CA THR A 95 -25.09 -11.22 5.12
C THR A 95 -23.70 -11.35 5.76
N GLU A 96 -22.73 -11.89 5.02
CA GLU A 96 -21.35 -12.00 5.51
C GLU A 96 -20.73 -10.62 5.78
N TRP A 97 -21.10 -9.62 4.96
CA TRP A 97 -20.65 -8.24 5.13
C TRP A 97 -21.22 -7.62 6.41
N THR A 98 -22.49 -7.89 6.73
CA THR A 98 -23.12 -7.43 7.97
C THR A 98 -22.57 -8.15 9.20
N ASP A 99 -22.29 -9.45 9.11
CA ASP A 99 -21.74 -10.25 10.21
C ASP A 99 -20.33 -9.80 10.59
N THR A 100 -19.55 -9.33 9.60
CA THR A 100 -18.18 -8.84 9.79
C THR A 100 -18.06 -7.32 9.70
N ALA A 101 -19.16 -6.57 9.82
CA ALA A 101 -19.23 -5.13 9.53
C ALA A 101 -18.15 -4.29 10.23
N LYS A 102 -17.91 -4.55 11.53
CA LYS A 102 -16.88 -3.83 12.30
C LYS A 102 -15.47 -4.12 11.79
N GLU A 103 -15.21 -5.37 11.40
CA GLU A 103 -13.91 -5.76 10.86
C GLU A 103 -13.67 -5.13 9.49
N GLN A 104 -14.69 -5.07 8.64
CA GLN A 104 -14.62 -4.36 7.35
C GLN A 104 -14.37 -2.86 7.57
N GLN A 105 -15.12 -2.21 8.45
CA GLN A 105 -14.89 -0.79 8.77
C GLN A 105 -13.46 -0.52 9.24
N VAL A 106 -12.91 -1.38 10.11
CA VAL A 106 -11.52 -1.28 10.57
C VAL A 106 -10.53 -1.52 9.43
N LEU A 107 -10.74 -2.54 8.59
CA LEU A 107 -9.92 -2.84 7.41
C LEU A 107 -9.79 -1.61 6.50
N TYR A 108 -10.93 -1.06 6.08
CA TYR A 108 -10.98 0.06 5.15
C TYR A 108 -10.52 1.37 5.81
N PHE A 109 -10.73 1.55 7.10
CA PHE A 109 -10.15 2.69 7.83
C PHE A 109 -8.61 2.61 7.88
N MET A 110 -8.05 1.42 8.12
CA MET A 110 -6.60 1.22 8.07
C MET A 110 -6.03 1.50 6.67
N LEU A 111 -6.76 1.13 5.61
CA LEU A 111 -6.42 1.51 4.24
C LEU A 111 -6.43 3.03 4.06
N VAL A 112 -7.46 3.74 4.52
CA VAL A 112 -7.50 5.22 4.48
C VAL A 112 -6.26 5.83 5.13
N VAL A 113 -5.90 5.37 6.34
CA VAL A 113 -4.70 5.83 7.04
C VAL A 113 -3.43 5.49 6.26
N ALA A 114 -3.36 4.30 5.66
CA ALA A 114 -2.24 3.88 4.80
C ALA A 114 -2.08 4.82 3.59
N GLY A 115 -3.17 5.23 2.93
CA GLY A 115 -3.13 6.20 1.82
C GLY A 115 -2.54 7.56 2.23
N VAL A 116 -2.87 8.04 3.44
CA VAL A 116 -2.28 9.28 3.99
C VAL A 116 -0.77 9.14 4.16
N PHE A 117 -0.31 8.06 4.77
CA PHE A 117 1.13 7.82 4.95
C PHE A 117 1.86 7.65 3.62
N LEU A 118 1.23 7.03 2.62
CA LEU A 118 1.79 6.93 1.29
C LEU A 118 2.02 8.32 0.66
N ALA A 119 1.00 9.19 0.68
CA ALA A 119 1.15 10.58 0.22
C ALA A 119 2.29 11.32 0.93
N LEU A 120 2.37 11.20 2.27
CA LEU A 120 3.44 11.81 3.06
C LEU A 120 4.83 11.27 2.70
N GLY A 121 4.93 9.96 2.44
CA GLY A 121 6.17 9.33 2.00
C GLY A 121 6.64 9.88 0.66
N PHE A 122 5.74 9.98 -0.33
CA PHE A 122 6.06 10.57 -1.64
C PHE A 122 6.41 12.06 -1.54
N ALA A 123 5.69 12.84 -0.73
CA ALA A 123 6.01 14.25 -0.49
C ALA A 123 7.42 14.41 0.12
N GLY A 124 7.75 13.60 1.13
CA GLY A 124 9.09 13.59 1.72
C GLY A 124 10.18 13.17 0.74
N LEU A 125 9.91 12.17 -0.12
CA LEU A 125 10.85 11.78 -1.18
C LEU A 125 11.08 12.91 -2.17
N ARG A 126 10.03 13.62 -2.60
CA ARG A 126 10.16 14.76 -3.50
C ARG A 126 11.09 15.82 -2.93
N GLU A 127 10.94 16.19 -1.65
CA GLU A 127 11.82 17.17 -1.01
C GLU A 127 13.28 16.69 -0.98
N ARG A 128 13.50 15.40 -0.72
CA ARG A 128 14.86 14.84 -0.72
C ARG A 128 15.48 14.83 -2.12
N ILE A 129 14.73 14.39 -3.12
CA ILE A 129 15.19 14.25 -4.52
C ILE A 129 15.47 15.63 -5.14
N LYS A 130 14.61 16.62 -4.85
CA LYS A 130 14.79 18.00 -5.31
C LYS A 130 16.11 18.60 -4.83
N LYS A 131 16.52 18.33 -3.58
CA LYS A 131 17.81 18.78 -3.04
C LYS A 131 19.01 18.17 -3.77
N GLU A 132 18.82 17.03 -4.44
CA GLU A 132 19.84 16.32 -5.23
C GLU A 132 19.78 16.69 -6.73
N GLY A 133 18.98 17.70 -7.10
CA GLY A 133 18.97 18.29 -8.44
C GLY A 133 17.99 17.65 -9.44
N GLU A 134 17.24 16.61 -9.07
CA GLU A 134 16.18 16.04 -9.91
C GLU A 134 14.83 16.65 -9.49
N ASN A 135 14.08 17.22 -10.43
CA ASN A 135 12.79 17.87 -10.14
C ASN A 135 11.63 17.37 -11.02
N PHE A 136 11.89 16.92 -12.24
CA PHE A 136 10.84 16.61 -13.21
C PHE A 136 10.08 15.33 -12.87
N TYR A 137 10.80 14.23 -12.61
CA TYR A 137 10.16 12.96 -12.28
C TYR A 137 9.61 12.98 -10.85
N SER A 138 10.28 13.64 -9.91
CA SER A 138 9.77 13.80 -8.55
C SER A 138 8.50 14.65 -8.48
N ILE A 139 8.36 15.72 -9.28
CA ILE A 139 7.11 16.49 -9.32
C ILE A 139 5.98 15.73 -10.01
N LEU A 140 6.25 14.99 -11.08
CA LEU A 140 5.25 14.11 -11.72
C LEU A 140 4.75 13.04 -10.76
N GLY A 141 5.67 12.40 -10.03
CA GLY A 141 5.34 11.41 -9.03
C GLY A 141 4.48 11.98 -7.91
N LEU A 142 4.83 13.16 -7.40
CA LEU A 142 4.05 13.85 -6.37
C LEU A 142 2.68 14.31 -6.88
N ALA A 143 2.59 14.86 -8.09
CA ALA A 143 1.31 15.29 -8.66
C ALA A 143 0.35 14.09 -8.81
N ALA A 144 0.85 12.97 -9.32
CA ALA A 144 0.06 11.75 -9.48
C ALA A 144 -0.41 11.18 -8.15
N ILE A 145 0.43 11.15 -7.11
CA ILE A 145 0.01 10.64 -5.80
C ILE A 145 -0.99 11.58 -5.11
N LEU A 146 -0.85 12.90 -5.28
CA LEU A 146 -1.78 13.89 -4.70
C LEU A 146 -3.15 13.85 -5.38
N LEU A 147 -3.24 13.40 -6.63
CA LEU A 147 -4.51 13.12 -7.30
C LEU A 147 -5.07 11.74 -6.92
N SER A 148 -4.20 10.73 -6.84
CA SER A 148 -4.59 9.36 -6.53
C SER A 148 -5.12 9.18 -5.11
N MET A 149 -4.41 9.68 -4.10
CA MET A 149 -4.74 9.37 -2.70
C MET A 149 -6.12 9.88 -2.25
N PRO A 150 -6.61 11.07 -2.64
CA PRO A 150 -7.99 11.46 -2.36
C PRO A 150 -9.02 10.52 -2.99
N LEU A 151 -8.78 10.05 -4.22
CA LEU A 151 -9.66 9.10 -4.91
C LEU A 151 -9.63 7.72 -4.24
N PHE A 152 -8.45 7.25 -3.85
CA PHE A 152 -8.27 6.04 -3.04
C PHE A 152 -9.04 6.13 -1.72
N ILE A 153 -8.88 7.23 -0.97
CA ILE A 153 -9.58 7.44 0.31
C ILE A 153 -11.09 7.43 0.10
N LEU A 154 -11.59 8.13 -0.92
CA LEU A 154 -13.01 8.14 -1.26
C LEU A 154 -13.51 6.72 -1.58
N ASN A 155 -12.75 5.96 -2.35
CA ASN A 155 -13.04 4.57 -2.68
C ASN A 155 -13.09 3.69 -1.42
N MET A 156 -12.10 3.80 -0.53
CA MET A 156 -12.08 3.03 0.71
C MET A 156 -13.22 3.38 1.66
N LEU A 157 -13.62 4.66 1.73
CA LEU A 157 -14.78 5.08 2.51
C LEU A 157 -16.09 4.51 1.94
N PHE A 158 -16.21 4.44 0.62
CA PHE A 158 -17.35 3.80 -0.03
C PHE A 158 -17.45 2.31 0.33
N TRP A 159 -16.36 1.55 0.14
CA TRP A 159 -16.37 0.12 0.44
C TRP A 159 -16.52 -0.18 1.95
N GLY A 160 -15.85 0.59 2.81
CA GLY A 160 -15.82 0.31 4.24
C GLY A 160 -17.03 0.79 5.02
N PHE A 161 -17.56 1.96 4.69
CA PHE A 161 -18.61 2.60 5.48
C PHE A 161 -19.94 2.60 4.74
N TYR A 162 -19.97 3.15 3.53
CA TYR A 162 -21.22 3.28 2.77
C TYR A 162 -21.83 1.92 2.41
N LEU A 163 -21.04 1.01 1.84
CA LEU A 163 -21.50 -0.31 1.43
C LEU A 163 -21.93 -1.17 2.63
N THR A 164 -21.14 -1.13 3.70
CA THR A 164 -21.46 -1.81 4.97
C THR A 164 -22.78 -1.32 5.54
N GLU A 165 -23.03 -0.02 5.52
CA GLU A 165 -24.28 0.55 6.03
C GLU A 165 -25.47 0.20 5.12
N LEU A 166 -25.28 0.25 3.79
CA LEU A 166 -26.31 -0.14 2.83
C LEU A 166 -26.77 -1.58 3.05
N PHE A 167 -25.83 -2.51 3.20
CA PHE A 167 -26.17 -3.91 3.47
C PHE A 167 -26.81 -4.13 4.83
N ARG A 168 -26.43 -3.34 5.85
CA ARG A 168 -27.08 -3.38 7.17
C ARG A 168 -28.54 -2.95 7.09
N VAL A 169 -28.83 -1.84 6.40
CA VAL A 169 -30.21 -1.37 6.19
C VAL A 169 -31.01 -2.41 5.41
N GLN A 170 -30.44 -2.94 4.32
CA GLN A 170 -31.08 -3.98 3.52
C GLN A 170 -31.45 -5.22 4.35
N ALA A 171 -30.51 -5.72 5.17
CA ALA A 171 -30.73 -6.87 6.04
C ALA A 171 -31.83 -6.59 7.08
N SER A 172 -31.86 -5.38 7.65
CA SER A 172 -32.85 -4.99 8.66
C SER A 172 -34.27 -4.84 8.12
N GLU A 173 -34.41 -4.38 6.87
CA GLU A 173 -35.71 -4.18 6.22
C GLU A 173 -36.22 -5.43 5.49
N SER A 174 -35.51 -6.56 5.60
CA SER A 174 -35.80 -7.80 4.86
C SER A 174 -35.93 -7.58 3.34
N GLN A 175 -35.22 -6.58 2.80
CA GLN A 175 -35.28 -6.28 1.38
C GLN A 175 -34.44 -7.28 0.59
N HIS A 176 -35.09 -8.06 -0.27
CA HIS A 176 -34.41 -9.04 -1.13
C HIS A 176 -33.65 -8.41 -2.31
N ALA A 177 -33.94 -7.16 -2.66
CA ALA A 177 -33.34 -6.46 -3.80
C ALA A 177 -32.57 -5.22 -3.35
N LEU A 178 -31.40 -5.00 -3.97
CA LEU A 178 -30.65 -3.75 -3.83
C LEU A 178 -31.37 -2.61 -4.57
N PRO A 179 -31.26 -1.36 -4.08
CA PRO A 179 -31.81 -0.22 -4.80
C PRO A 179 -31.29 -0.10 -6.23
N VAL A 180 -32.14 0.35 -7.18
CA VAL A 180 -31.79 0.41 -8.61
C VAL A 180 -30.55 1.29 -8.88
N TRP A 181 -30.32 2.31 -8.06
CA TRP A 181 -29.16 3.19 -8.16
C TRP A 181 -27.84 2.53 -7.72
N PHE A 182 -27.88 1.38 -7.05
CA PHE A 182 -26.69 0.72 -6.49
C PHE A 182 -25.68 0.33 -7.58
N LEU A 183 -26.15 -0.30 -8.67
CA LEU A 183 -25.27 -0.76 -9.75
C LEU A 183 -24.53 0.40 -10.44
N PRO A 184 -25.20 1.52 -10.82
CA PRO A 184 -24.51 2.71 -11.29
C PRO A 184 -23.45 3.26 -10.33
N ILE A 185 -23.74 3.34 -9.03
CA ILE A 185 -22.76 3.83 -8.04
C ILE A 185 -21.57 2.87 -7.93
N LYS A 186 -21.83 1.57 -7.86
CA LYS A 186 -20.77 0.54 -7.84
C LYS A 186 -19.87 0.65 -9.08
N GLN A 187 -20.45 0.88 -10.26
CA GLN A 187 -19.69 1.07 -11.50
C GLN A 187 -18.82 2.33 -11.45
N LEU A 188 -19.36 3.45 -10.96
CA LEU A 188 -18.60 4.70 -10.78
C LEU A 188 -17.39 4.48 -9.87
N PHE A 189 -17.57 3.81 -8.73
CA PHE A 189 -16.46 3.50 -7.82
C PHE A 189 -15.45 2.50 -8.40
N GLY A 190 -15.90 1.60 -9.28
CA GLY A 190 -14.99 0.77 -10.09
C GLY A 190 -14.10 1.61 -11.01
N SER A 191 -14.66 2.63 -11.68
CA SER A 191 -13.88 3.55 -12.51
C SER A 191 -12.94 4.43 -11.69
N ILE A 192 -13.40 4.95 -10.54
CA ILE A 192 -12.55 5.70 -9.60
C ILE A 192 -11.36 4.83 -9.17
N SER A 193 -11.62 3.57 -8.79
CA SER A 193 -10.60 2.61 -8.38
C SER A 193 -9.56 2.36 -9.48
N ALA A 194 -9.98 2.20 -10.74
CA ALA A 194 -9.03 2.02 -11.84
C ALA A 194 -8.12 3.25 -12.05
N ILE A 195 -8.69 4.46 -11.96
CA ILE A 195 -7.94 5.72 -12.12
C ILE A 195 -6.92 5.90 -10.98
N GLU A 196 -7.36 5.71 -9.73
CA GLU A 196 -6.50 5.91 -8.56
C GLU A 196 -5.37 4.88 -8.48
N VAL A 197 -5.64 3.62 -8.84
CA VAL A 197 -4.62 2.57 -9.01
C VAL A 197 -3.62 2.92 -10.12
N ALA A 198 -4.10 3.32 -11.30
CA ALA A 198 -3.24 3.72 -12.42
C ALA A 198 -2.32 4.89 -12.04
N LEU A 199 -2.87 5.92 -11.38
CA LEU A 199 -2.09 7.07 -10.91
C LEU A 199 -1.06 6.67 -9.85
N THR A 200 -1.37 5.73 -8.95
CA THR A 200 -0.40 5.23 -7.96
C THR A 200 0.77 4.51 -8.63
N TYR A 201 0.51 3.66 -9.63
CA TYR A 201 1.56 2.99 -10.38
C TYR A 201 2.40 4.00 -11.18
N PHE A 202 1.76 4.97 -11.84
CA PHE A 202 2.47 6.04 -12.53
C PHE A 202 3.35 6.86 -11.58
N ALA A 203 2.83 7.22 -10.41
CA ALA A 203 3.59 7.92 -9.38
C ALA A 203 4.85 7.13 -8.99
N THR A 204 4.69 5.83 -8.78
CA THR A 204 5.76 4.90 -8.41
C THR A 204 6.82 4.78 -9.50
N ILE A 205 6.43 4.72 -10.78
CA ILE A 205 7.37 4.72 -11.93
C ILE A 205 8.20 6.00 -11.90
N ALA A 206 7.55 7.15 -11.80
CA ALA A 206 8.21 8.46 -11.82
C ALA A 206 9.21 8.59 -10.66
N ILE A 207 8.80 8.26 -9.43
CA ILE A 207 9.71 8.29 -8.26
C ILE A 207 10.84 7.28 -8.39
N SER A 208 10.59 6.09 -8.92
CA SER A 208 11.65 5.09 -9.14
C SER A 208 12.73 5.59 -10.11
N ILE A 209 12.33 6.30 -11.17
CA ILE A 209 13.26 6.94 -12.12
C ILE A 209 14.00 8.09 -11.43
N ALA A 210 13.30 8.93 -10.67
CA ALA A 210 13.88 10.05 -9.95
C ALA A 210 14.96 9.63 -8.95
N LEU A 211 14.69 8.55 -8.19
CA LEU A 211 15.64 7.95 -7.24
C LEU A 211 16.84 7.31 -7.93
N GLN A 212 16.70 6.77 -9.14
CA GLN A 212 17.83 6.29 -9.94
C GLN A 212 18.73 7.45 -10.38
N LYS A 213 18.13 8.54 -10.88
CA LYS A 213 18.87 9.73 -11.34
C LYS A 213 19.66 10.41 -10.22
N THR A 214 19.17 10.32 -8.99
CA THR A 214 19.81 10.84 -7.78
C THR A 214 20.62 9.79 -7.02
N PHE A 215 20.85 8.62 -7.62
CA PHE A 215 21.61 7.49 -7.07
C PHE A 215 21.10 6.95 -5.73
N TRP A 216 19.91 7.33 -5.27
CA TRP A 216 19.25 6.79 -4.07
C TRP A 216 18.82 5.34 -4.24
N LEU A 217 18.56 4.91 -5.48
CA LEU A 217 18.42 3.51 -5.87
C LEU A 217 19.50 3.12 -6.88
N SER A 218 19.88 1.84 -6.86
CA SER A 218 20.71 1.29 -7.94
C SER A 218 19.92 1.29 -9.25
N LYS A 219 20.63 1.33 -10.40
CA LYS A 219 20.00 1.24 -11.72
C LYS A 219 19.14 -0.02 -11.86
N VAL A 220 19.65 -1.16 -11.37
CA VAL A 220 18.95 -2.45 -11.44
C VAL A 220 17.67 -2.42 -10.61
N THR A 221 17.76 -2.01 -9.34
CA THR A 221 16.60 -1.94 -8.43
C THR A 221 15.53 -1.00 -8.97
N GLY A 222 15.93 0.19 -9.39
CA GLY A 222 14.98 1.16 -9.92
C GLY A 222 14.36 0.72 -11.26
N TYR A 223 15.10 0.03 -12.12
CA TYR A 223 14.55 -0.56 -13.34
C TYR A 223 13.46 -1.59 -13.02
N PHE A 224 13.72 -2.52 -12.09
CA PHE A 224 12.71 -3.51 -11.68
C PHE A 224 11.45 -2.84 -11.11
N PHE A 225 11.61 -1.84 -10.24
CA PHE A 225 10.47 -1.11 -9.67
C PHE A 225 9.65 -0.39 -10.73
N ALA A 226 10.31 0.28 -11.69
CA ALA A 226 9.64 0.91 -12.81
C ALA A 226 8.97 -0.12 -13.73
N PHE A 227 9.63 -1.24 -14.04
CA PHE A 227 9.11 -2.30 -14.92
C PHE A 227 7.84 -2.94 -14.35
N PHE A 228 7.85 -3.41 -13.10
CA PHE A 228 6.68 -4.04 -12.50
C PHE A 228 5.51 -3.06 -12.33
N SER A 229 5.81 -1.80 -11.99
CA SER A 229 4.78 -0.75 -11.90
C SER A 229 4.20 -0.42 -13.28
N SER A 230 5.02 -0.39 -14.34
CA SER A 230 4.56 -0.22 -15.72
C SER A 230 3.69 -1.38 -16.19
N LEU A 231 4.07 -2.62 -15.85
CA LEU A 231 3.26 -3.80 -16.18
C LEU A 231 1.89 -3.72 -15.50
N ALA A 232 1.85 -3.38 -14.21
CA ALA A 232 0.60 -3.24 -13.47
C ALA A 232 -0.26 -2.08 -13.98
N LEU A 233 0.36 -0.96 -14.35
CA LEU A 233 -0.30 0.18 -15.01
C LEU A 233 -0.95 -0.24 -16.34
N ILE A 234 -0.22 -0.98 -17.18
CA ILE A 234 -0.75 -1.48 -18.46
C ILE A 234 -1.92 -2.43 -18.22
N ILE A 235 -1.79 -3.35 -17.27
CA ILE A 235 -2.86 -4.31 -16.94
C ILE A 235 -4.13 -3.58 -16.48
N ILE A 236 -4.04 -2.62 -15.55
CA ILE A 236 -5.22 -1.91 -15.06
C ILE A 236 -5.90 -1.09 -16.16
N LEU A 237 -5.12 -0.40 -17.01
CA LEU A 237 -5.67 0.38 -18.13
C LEU A 237 -6.33 -0.52 -19.18
N LEU A 238 -5.70 -1.64 -19.55
CA LEU A 238 -6.28 -2.58 -20.50
C LEU A 238 -7.51 -3.29 -19.95
N SER A 239 -7.57 -3.53 -18.63
CA SER A 239 -8.73 -4.18 -17.99
C SER A 239 -10.03 -3.39 -18.13
N LEU A 240 -9.96 -2.07 -18.36
CA LEU A 240 -11.12 -1.22 -18.62
C LEU A 240 -11.74 -1.47 -20.01
N PHE A 241 -10.93 -1.89 -20.99
CA PHE A 241 -11.36 -2.13 -22.36
C PHE A 241 -11.57 -3.62 -22.67
N PHE A 242 -10.87 -4.50 -21.96
CA PHE A 242 -10.91 -5.95 -22.13
C PHE A 242 -11.27 -6.66 -20.80
N PRO A 243 -12.44 -6.37 -20.20
CA PRO A 243 -12.77 -6.81 -18.85
C PRO A 243 -12.84 -8.33 -18.70
N GLU A 244 -13.30 -9.06 -19.71
CA GLU A 244 -13.37 -10.54 -19.65
C GLU A 244 -11.98 -11.19 -19.69
N THR A 245 -11.12 -10.77 -20.62
CA THR A 245 -9.77 -11.33 -20.79
C THR A 245 -8.86 -10.99 -19.60
N LEU A 246 -9.00 -9.79 -19.05
CA LEU A 246 -8.15 -9.26 -17.99
C LEU A 246 -8.83 -9.20 -16.63
N LYS A 247 -9.93 -9.94 -16.42
CA LYS A 247 -10.67 -9.97 -15.16
C LYS A 247 -9.77 -10.25 -13.96
N THR A 248 -9.04 -11.38 -14.00
CA THR A 248 -8.18 -11.80 -12.88
C THR A 248 -6.93 -10.93 -12.74
N PRO A 249 -6.14 -10.66 -13.80
CA PRO A 249 -4.98 -9.78 -13.69
C PRO A 249 -5.36 -8.36 -13.24
N GLY A 250 -6.45 -7.81 -13.79
CA GLY A 250 -6.99 -6.50 -13.43
C GLY A 250 -7.42 -6.45 -11.96
N PHE A 251 -8.10 -7.50 -11.48
CA PHE A 251 -8.43 -7.64 -10.06
C PHE A 251 -7.17 -7.66 -9.19
N VAL A 252 -6.16 -8.47 -9.52
CA VAL A 252 -4.94 -8.60 -8.72
C VAL A 252 -4.20 -7.27 -8.57
N VAL A 253 -4.02 -6.52 -9.66
CA VAL A 253 -3.31 -5.22 -9.60
C VAL A 253 -4.13 -4.10 -8.98
N SER A 254 -5.46 -4.28 -8.83
CA SER A 254 -6.35 -3.32 -8.19
C SER A 254 -6.72 -3.65 -6.75
N ILE A 255 -6.22 -4.75 -6.19
CA ILE A 255 -6.32 -5.01 -4.75
C ILE A 255 -5.74 -3.79 -4.02
N PRO A 256 -6.47 -3.11 -3.12
CA PRO A 256 -6.06 -1.82 -2.54
C PRO A 256 -4.64 -1.78 -1.96
N ALA A 257 -4.14 -2.91 -1.46
CA ALA A 257 -2.77 -3.04 -0.93
C ALA A 257 -1.67 -3.14 -1.99
N PHE A 258 -1.96 -3.68 -3.17
CA PHE A 258 -0.97 -4.04 -4.19
C PHE A 258 -0.27 -2.83 -4.82
N PRO A 259 -0.96 -1.71 -5.13
CA PRO A 259 -0.30 -0.49 -5.58
C PRO A 259 0.74 0.04 -4.60
N PHE A 260 0.65 -0.31 -3.32
CA PHE A 260 1.54 0.18 -2.27
C PHE A 260 2.78 -0.72 -2.08
N LEU A 261 2.85 -1.86 -2.76
CA LEU A 261 3.92 -2.85 -2.63
C LEU A 261 5.30 -2.32 -3.08
N ILE A 262 5.37 -1.71 -4.26
CA ILE A 262 6.63 -1.15 -4.76
C ILE A 262 7.06 0.09 -3.95
N PRO A 263 6.17 1.04 -3.61
CA PRO A 263 6.50 2.10 -2.64
C PRO A 263 7.07 1.58 -1.32
N TYR A 264 6.51 0.50 -0.78
CA TYR A 264 7.05 -0.16 0.40
C TYR A 264 8.49 -0.65 0.20
N PHE A 265 8.77 -1.35 -0.90
CA PHE A 265 10.13 -1.81 -1.19
C PHE A 265 11.10 -0.67 -1.45
N ILE A 266 10.64 0.46 -2.01
CA ILE A 266 11.43 1.70 -2.06
C ILE A 266 11.80 2.14 -0.65
N GLY A 267 10.84 2.22 0.27
CA GLY A 267 11.09 2.56 1.68
C GLY A 267 12.11 1.64 2.35
N VAL A 268 11.97 0.33 2.19
CA VAL A 268 12.91 -0.67 2.75
C VAL A 268 14.32 -0.49 2.19
N ASN A 269 14.47 -0.28 0.88
CA ASN A 269 15.78 -0.09 0.25
C ASN A 269 16.44 1.22 0.67
N LEU A 270 15.66 2.29 0.84
CA LEU A 270 16.16 3.58 1.31
C LEU A 270 16.65 3.49 2.76
N LEU A 271 15.90 2.82 3.65
CA LEU A 271 16.35 2.59 5.03
C LEU A 271 17.65 1.78 5.06
N ARG A 272 17.77 0.74 4.24
CA ARG A 272 19.01 -0.04 4.14
C ARG A 272 20.19 0.85 3.74
N LYS A 273 20.03 1.66 2.69
CA LYS A 273 21.08 2.57 2.21
C LYS A 273 21.52 3.55 3.30
N LEU A 274 20.56 4.15 4.02
CA LEU A 274 20.84 5.07 5.12
C LEU A 274 21.57 4.37 6.27
N GLY A 275 21.17 3.15 6.59
CA GLY A 275 21.84 2.34 7.61
C GLY A 275 23.29 2.02 7.23
N ASP A 276 23.56 1.72 5.96
CA ASP A 276 24.90 1.40 5.47
C ASP A 276 25.83 2.62 5.50
N GLN A 277 25.31 3.81 5.17
CA GLN A 277 26.03 5.09 5.27
C GLN A 277 26.43 5.47 6.71
N LYS A 278 25.75 4.95 7.74
CA LYS A 278 26.13 5.16 9.15
C LYS A 278 27.32 4.30 9.58
N THR A 279 27.56 3.18 8.90
CA THR A 279 28.54 2.16 9.31
C THR A 279 29.82 2.16 8.47
N GLY A 280 29.86 2.91 7.36
CA GLY A 280 31.06 3.19 6.60
C GLY A 280 31.63 4.53 6.98
#